data_AF-A0A1A7WPQ1-F1
#
_entry.id   AF-A0A1A7WPQ1-F1
#
_cell.length_a   1.000
_cell.length_b   1.000
_cell.length_c   1.000
_cell.angle_alpha   90.00
_cell.angle_beta   90.00
_cell.angle_gamma   90.00
#
_symmetry.space_group_name_H-M   'P 1'
#
loop_
_entity.id
_entity.type
_entity.pdbx_description
1 polymer ?
#
loop_
_entity_poly.entity_id
_entity_poly.type
_entity_poly.pdbx_seq_one_letter_code
_entity_poly.pdbx_strand_id
1 'polypeptide(L)'
;RKELGVVVYNCSCLALDLHRVFSFYWQLHDRDYIPSIWSKRVTALYGKHQPLELQLNATPAAAYVSTSPDLFCPKDRTRDVDAISQVIQSAKTFVFISVMDYLPLVRRNFRRTSVTRYWSSIDEVIREAVVLRGVKVHLLISFWKKTHPLTFNFVTSLTSLCMQLHNCSLEVKFFSHKEQKDNFQLGLNHNKYMVTDNAVYIGNNDWVGSDFDRDAGVGLVMKMKDSLQDRGATVLQQIKAAFERDWRSRYAKNLQKSKDQQGKHGHVQWSKSLWDLTEENAWNQSF
;
A
#
# COMPACT_ATOMS: atom_id res chain seq x y z
N ARG A 1 -14.66 10.74 0.81
CA ARG A 1 -13.39 10.15 0.35
C ARG A 1 -12.23 11.05 0.76
N LYS A 2 -11.18 10.46 1.32
CA LYS A 2 -9.94 11.12 1.73
C LYS A 2 -8.79 10.52 0.95
N GLU A 3 -7.97 11.36 0.35
CA GLU A 3 -6.82 10.96 -0.46
C GLU A 3 -5.60 11.84 -0.14
N LEU A 4 -4.43 11.32 -0.47
CA LEU A 4 -3.14 11.98 -0.35
C LEU A 4 -2.51 11.96 -1.74
N GLY A 5 -2.02 13.11 -2.15
CA GLY A 5 -1.32 13.29 -3.41
C GLY A 5 -0.15 14.22 -3.23
N VAL A 6 0.68 14.30 -4.27
CA VAL A 6 1.82 15.22 -4.34
C VAL A 6 1.71 16.04 -5.61
N VAL A 7 2.15 17.29 -5.54
CA VAL A 7 2.28 18.16 -6.70
C VAL A 7 3.74 18.54 -6.82
N VAL A 8 4.31 18.28 -8.00
CA VAL A 8 5.71 18.56 -8.30
C VAL A 8 5.77 19.63 -9.37
N TYR A 9 6.42 20.75 -9.06
CA TYR A 9 6.60 21.87 -9.97
C TYR A 9 7.99 21.84 -10.60
N ASN A 10 8.12 22.38 -11.82
CA ASN A 10 9.39 22.55 -12.52
C ASN A 10 10.24 21.28 -12.68
N CYS A 11 9.60 20.11 -12.79
CA CYS A 11 10.28 18.81 -12.95
C CYS A 11 9.88 18.15 -14.28
N SER A 12 10.34 18.74 -15.38
CA SER A 12 10.04 18.24 -16.74
C SER A 12 10.55 16.80 -16.95
N CYS A 13 11.66 16.41 -16.33
CA CYS A 13 12.21 15.05 -16.39
C CYS A 13 11.23 14.00 -15.83
N LEU A 14 10.68 14.24 -14.63
CA LEU A 14 9.73 13.33 -14.01
C LEU A 14 8.40 13.33 -14.77
N ALA A 15 7.94 14.51 -15.23
CA ALA A 15 6.73 14.62 -16.04
C ALA A 15 6.86 13.86 -17.38
N LEU A 16 8.03 13.93 -18.02
CA LEU A 16 8.31 13.18 -19.25
C LEU A 16 8.31 11.67 -19.00
N ASP A 17 8.93 11.20 -17.90
CA ASP A 17 8.94 9.78 -17.55
C ASP A 17 7.51 9.25 -17.26
N LEU A 18 6.70 10.02 -16.55
CA LEU A 18 5.28 9.71 -16.32
C LEU A 18 4.47 9.74 -17.62
N HIS A 19 4.73 10.70 -18.52
CA HIS A 19 4.09 10.77 -19.83
C HIS A 19 4.36 9.51 -20.67
N ARG A 20 5.52 8.86 -20.52
CA ARG A 20 5.81 7.58 -21.18
C ARG A 20 4.92 6.44 -20.68
N VAL A 21 4.55 6.45 -19.39
CA VAL A 21 3.57 5.50 -18.82
C VAL A 21 2.19 5.70 -19.44
N PHE A 22 1.71 6.94 -19.52
CA PHE A 22 0.44 7.23 -20.21
C PHE A 22 0.49 6.88 -21.70
N SER A 23 1.61 7.15 -22.37
CA SER A 23 1.81 6.80 -23.78
C SER A 23 1.83 5.28 -24.00
N PHE A 24 2.31 4.52 -23.02
CA PHE A 24 2.25 3.05 -23.03
C PHE A 24 0.80 2.58 -22.98
N TYR A 25 0.01 3.07 -22.02
CA TYR A 25 -1.41 2.70 -21.91
C TYR A 25 -2.22 3.14 -23.13
N TRP A 26 -1.94 4.33 -23.67
CA TRP A 26 -2.62 4.82 -24.87
C TRP A 26 -2.39 3.92 -26.09
N GLN A 27 -1.17 3.36 -26.24
CA GLN A 27 -0.86 2.43 -27.32
C GLN A 27 -1.57 1.07 -27.21
N LEU A 28 -2.10 0.73 -26.03
CA LEU A 28 -2.88 -0.47 -25.79
C LEU A 28 -4.38 -0.26 -26.00
N HIS A 29 -4.86 0.99 -26.13
CA HIS A 29 -6.30 1.29 -26.22
C HIS A 29 -7.00 0.50 -27.32
N ASP A 30 -6.38 0.46 -28.50
CA ASP A 30 -6.93 -0.22 -29.70
C ASP A 30 -6.28 -1.58 -29.96
N ARG A 31 -5.69 -2.22 -28.93
CA ARG A 31 -5.02 -3.52 -29.08
C ARG A 31 -5.64 -4.59 -28.20
N ASP A 32 -5.92 -5.74 -28.81
CA ASP A 32 -6.40 -6.95 -28.12
C ASP A 32 -5.24 -7.81 -27.56
N TYR A 33 -3.99 -7.36 -27.72
CA TYR A 33 -2.80 -8.06 -27.23
C TYR A 33 -1.72 -7.08 -26.77
N ILE A 34 -0.84 -7.57 -25.90
CA ILE A 34 0.32 -6.82 -25.39
C ILE A 34 1.53 -7.15 -26.29
N PRO A 35 2.13 -6.16 -26.97
CA PRO A 35 3.34 -6.37 -27.77
C PRO A 35 4.50 -6.93 -26.95
N SER A 36 5.26 -7.86 -27.54
CA SER A 36 6.51 -8.36 -26.97
C SER A 36 7.67 -7.36 -27.14
N ILE A 37 7.58 -6.45 -28.10
CA ILE A 37 8.57 -5.43 -28.40
C ILE A 37 7.90 -4.06 -28.38
N TRP A 38 8.48 -3.14 -27.61
CA TRP A 38 7.96 -1.80 -27.41
C TRP A 38 8.87 -0.74 -28.05
N SER A 39 8.26 0.36 -28.49
CA SER A 39 9.01 1.55 -28.92
C SER A 39 9.87 2.09 -27.78
N LYS A 40 11.07 2.57 -28.08
CA LYS A 40 11.94 3.27 -27.10
C LYS A 40 11.25 4.47 -26.45
N ARG A 41 10.19 5.00 -27.07
CA ARG A 41 9.39 6.13 -26.56
C ARG A 41 8.58 5.78 -25.31
N VAL A 42 8.33 4.50 -25.03
CA VAL A 42 7.59 4.06 -23.82
C VAL A 42 8.49 3.39 -22.77
N THR A 43 9.77 3.20 -23.07
CA THR A 43 10.77 2.70 -22.12
C THR A 43 10.95 3.69 -20.97
N ALA A 44 11.13 3.19 -19.75
CA ALA A 44 11.38 4.06 -18.60
C ALA A 44 12.66 4.88 -18.78
N LEU A 45 12.64 6.12 -18.28
CA LEU A 45 13.84 6.95 -18.15
C LEU A 45 14.53 6.74 -16.80
N TYR A 46 13.73 6.49 -15.76
CA TYR A 46 14.20 6.35 -14.39
C TYR A 46 13.59 5.11 -13.74
N GLY A 47 14.34 4.51 -12.82
CA GLY A 47 13.90 3.34 -12.08
C GLY A 47 14.74 3.13 -10.81
N LYS A 48 14.51 2.02 -10.11
CA LYS A 48 15.18 1.73 -8.83
C LYS A 48 16.70 1.76 -8.86
N HIS A 49 17.31 1.39 -9.98
CA HIS A 49 18.77 1.34 -10.14
C HIS A 49 19.37 2.66 -10.61
N GLN A 50 18.58 3.46 -11.35
CA GLN A 50 18.98 4.76 -11.87
C GLN A 50 17.81 5.74 -11.67
N PRO A 51 17.61 6.23 -10.43
CA PRO A 51 16.54 7.18 -10.15
C PRO A 51 16.88 8.57 -10.70
N LEU A 52 15.87 9.41 -10.91
CA LEU A 52 16.07 10.83 -11.22
C LEU A 52 16.59 11.53 -9.97
N GLU A 53 17.73 12.20 -10.08
CA GLU A 53 18.25 13.09 -9.05
C GLU A 53 17.62 14.47 -9.20
N LEU A 54 17.06 15.00 -8.11
CA LEU A 54 16.37 16.29 -8.09
C LEU A 54 16.42 16.94 -6.70
N GLN A 55 15.79 18.11 -6.58
CA GLN A 55 15.52 18.73 -5.29
C GLN A 55 14.02 18.85 -5.08
N LEU A 56 13.54 18.40 -3.92
CA LEU A 56 12.16 18.54 -3.48
C LEU A 56 12.14 19.46 -2.26
N ASN A 57 11.49 20.63 -2.36
CA ASN A 57 11.50 21.67 -1.33
C ASN A 57 12.93 22.00 -0.87
N ALA A 58 13.85 22.24 -1.81
CA ALA A 58 15.27 22.49 -1.57
C ALA A 58 16.04 21.35 -0.84
N THR A 59 15.43 20.18 -0.69
CA THR A 59 16.07 18.98 -0.13
C THR A 59 16.52 18.07 -1.29
N PRO A 60 17.81 17.68 -1.36
CA PRO A 60 18.27 16.71 -2.33
C PRO A 60 17.51 15.38 -2.20
N ALA A 61 16.99 14.88 -3.32
CA ALA A 61 16.17 13.69 -3.36
C ALA A 61 16.38 12.92 -4.67
N ALA A 62 16.04 11.63 -4.63
CA ALA A 62 15.95 10.79 -5.80
C ALA A 62 14.50 10.31 -5.98
N ALA A 63 13.98 10.34 -7.21
CA ALA A 63 12.62 9.89 -7.48
C ALA A 63 12.52 9.05 -8.76
N TYR A 64 11.53 8.16 -8.80
CA TYR A 64 11.20 7.39 -10.01
C TYR A 64 9.77 6.90 -9.96
N VAL A 65 9.22 6.60 -11.14
CA VAL A 65 7.88 6.03 -11.30
C VAL A 65 7.97 4.52 -11.44
N SER A 66 7.05 3.81 -10.78
CA SER A 66 6.84 2.37 -10.91
C SER A 66 5.46 2.08 -11.52
N THR A 67 5.27 0.87 -12.03
CA THR A 67 3.99 0.44 -12.62
C THR A 67 3.62 -0.99 -12.27
N SER A 68 2.34 -1.34 -12.42
CA SER A 68 1.83 -2.71 -12.43
C SER A 68 0.73 -2.87 -13.50
N PRO A 69 0.32 -4.11 -13.84
CA PRO A 69 0.97 -5.39 -13.51
C PRO A 69 2.31 -5.57 -14.23
N ASP A 70 2.99 -6.70 -13.99
CA ASP A 70 4.26 -7.04 -14.65
C ASP A 70 4.18 -6.96 -16.18
N LEU A 71 3.03 -7.34 -16.74
CA LEU A 71 2.77 -7.24 -18.19
C LEU A 71 2.74 -5.80 -18.71
N PHE A 72 2.49 -4.81 -17.84
CA PHE A 72 2.47 -3.39 -18.16
C PHE A 72 3.76 -2.66 -17.76
N CYS A 73 4.83 -3.41 -17.51
CA CYS A 73 6.14 -2.86 -17.21
C CYS A 73 7.04 -2.92 -18.45
N PRO A 74 7.18 -1.83 -19.22
CA PRO A 74 8.14 -1.79 -20.32
C PRO A 74 9.58 -1.91 -19.78
N LYS A 75 10.54 -2.14 -20.68
CA LYS A 75 11.96 -2.28 -20.32
C LYS A 75 12.40 -1.14 -19.38
N ASP A 76 13.22 -1.51 -18.39
CA ASP A 76 13.82 -0.63 -17.37
C ASP A 76 12.81 0.02 -16.37
N ARG A 77 11.49 -0.13 -16.59
CA ARG A 77 10.49 0.32 -15.62
C ARG A 77 10.51 -0.56 -14.39
N THR A 78 10.49 0.08 -13.22
CA THR A 78 10.41 -0.65 -11.95
C THR A 78 8.96 -1.10 -11.71
N ARG A 79 8.79 -2.36 -11.29
CA ARG A 79 7.47 -2.89 -10.90
C ARG A 79 7.04 -2.29 -9.57
N ASP A 80 5.75 -2.03 -9.37
CA ASP A 80 5.24 -1.46 -8.11
C ASP A 80 5.61 -2.33 -6.90
N VAL A 81 5.50 -3.65 -7.04
CA VAL A 81 5.87 -4.61 -5.99
C VAL A 81 7.35 -4.49 -5.63
N ASP A 82 8.24 -4.37 -6.63
CA ASP A 82 9.68 -4.18 -6.39
C ASP A 82 9.97 -2.83 -5.72
N ALA A 83 9.25 -1.78 -6.10
CA ALA A 83 9.38 -0.45 -5.54
C ALA A 83 8.97 -0.42 -4.07
N ILE A 84 7.81 -1.00 -3.73
CA ILE A 84 7.32 -1.13 -2.35
C ILE A 84 8.32 -1.92 -1.52
N SER A 85 8.74 -3.10 -1.99
CA SER A 85 9.71 -3.94 -1.28
C SER A 85 11.03 -3.22 -1.03
N GLN A 86 11.56 -2.51 -2.01
CA GLN A 86 12.79 -1.74 -1.86
C GLN A 86 12.65 -0.62 -0.82
N VAL A 87 11.52 0.11 -0.81
CA VAL A 87 11.28 1.17 0.18
C VAL A 87 11.24 0.57 1.59
N ILE A 88 10.52 -0.54 1.81
CA ILE A 88 10.49 -1.23 3.11
C ILE A 88 11.89 -1.73 3.51
N GLN A 89 12.62 -2.37 2.59
CA GLN A 89 13.97 -2.90 2.85
C GLN A 89 14.98 -1.80 3.18
N SER A 90 14.82 -0.61 2.60
CA SER A 90 15.71 0.52 2.85
C SER A 90 15.46 1.22 4.19
N ALA A 91 14.28 1.06 4.79
CA ALA A 91 13.92 1.66 6.07
C ALA A 91 14.80 1.12 7.21
N LYS A 92 15.18 1.99 8.16
CA LYS A 92 16.00 1.63 9.32
C LYS A 92 15.28 1.74 10.64
N THR A 93 14.33 2.65 10.76
CA THR A 93 13.70 2.93 12.07
C THR A 93 12.19 2.71 12.07
N PHE A 94 11.48 3.11 11.00
CA PHE A 94 10.05 2.89 10.91
C PHE A 94 9.54 2.74 9.47
N VAL A 95 8.38 2.09 9.36
CA VAL A 95 7.59 1.97 8.13
C VAL A 95 6.13 2.20 8.50
N PHE A 96 5.55 3.29 8.00
CA PHE A 96 4.15 3.64 8.24
C PHE A 96 3.37 3.50 6.94
N ILE A 97 2.32 2.68 6.94
CA ILE A 97 1.57 2.27 5.75
C ILE A 97 0.11 2.66 5.92
N SER A 98 -0.45 3.40 4.97
CA SER A 98 -1.89 3.69 4.90
C SER A 98 -2.45 3.14 3.58
N VAL A 99 -3.33 2.16 3.69
CA VAL A 99 -3.99 1.47 2.56
C VAL A 99 -5.49 1.41 2.79
N MET A 100 -6.27 1.29 1.72
CA MET A 100 -7.69 1.04 1.89
C MET A 100 -7.93 -0.44 2.20
N ASP A 101 -7.33 -1.34 1.42
CA ASP A 101 -7.43 -2.78 1.63
C ASP A 101 -6.04 -3.44 1.74
N TYR A 102 -5.94 -4.43 2.63
CA TYR A 102 -4.77 -5.29 2.83
C TYR A 102 -5.19 -6.75 2.72
N LEU A 103 -4.76 -7.44 1.67
CA LEU A 103 -5.10 -8.84 1.45
C LEU A 103 -4.01 -9.54 0.62
N PRO A 104 -3.08 -10.28 1.24
CA PRO A 104 -2.00 -10.97 0.55
C PRO A 104 -2.49 -12.25 -0.16
N LEU A 105 -3.52 -12.10 -0.99
CA LEU A 105 -4.11 -13.14 -1.83
C LEU A 105 -4.21 -12.63 -3.27
N VAL A 106 -3.85 -13.52 -4.20
CA VAL A 106 -4.07 -13.31 -5.63
C VAL A 106 -5.11 -14.30 -6.11
N ARG A 107 -6.06 -13.83 -6.90
CA ARG A 107 -7.12 -14.65 -7.49
C ARG A 107 -6.95 -14.70 -8.99
N ARG A 108 -6.72 -15.92 -9.51
CA ARG A 108 -6.52 -16.15 -10.95
C ARG A 108 -7.61 -17.05 -11.50
N ASN A 109 -8.16 -16.64 -12.64
CA ASN A 109 -9.12 -17.43 -13.39
C ASN A 109 -8.37 -18.30 -14.40
N PHE A 110 -8.51 -19.61 -14.32
CA PHE A 110 -7.95 -20.55 -15.27
C PHE A 110 -9.02 -21.54 -15.71
N ARG A 111 -9.29 -21.63 -17.02
CA ARG A 111 -10.27 -22.61 -17.59
C ARG A 111 -11.62 -22.66 -16.84
N ARG A 112 -12.19 -21.49 -16.54
CA ARG A 112 -13.46 -21.30 -15.79
C ARG A 112 -13.44 -21.67 -14.29
N THR A 113 -12.28 -22.03 -13.72
CA THR A 113 -12.10 -22.12 -12.27
C THR A 113 -11.33 -20.93 -11.73
N SER A 114 -11.83 -20.34 -10.64
CA SER A 114 -11.12 -19.30 -9.89
C SER A 114 -10.26 -19.97 -8.82
N VAL A 115 -8.94 -19.78 -8.89
CA VAL A 115 -7.99 -20.28 -7.90
C VAL A 115 -7.43 -19.11 -7.12
N THR A 116 -7.66 -19.11 -5.81
CA THR A 116 -7.05 -18.16 -4.87
C THR A 116 -5.76 -18.74 -4.33
N ARG A 117 -4.67 -17.97 -4.38
CA ARG A 117 -3.36 -18.35 -3.86
C ARG A 117 -2.84 -17.29 -2.89
N TYR A 118 -2.05 -17.72 -1.92
CA TYR A 118 -1.27 -16.82 -1.09
C TYR A 118 -0.25 -16.06 -1.94
N TRP A 119 -0.17 -14.75 -1.74
CA TRP A 119 0.73 -13.85 -2.45
C TRP A 119 1.61 -13.13 -1.43
N SER A 120 2.85 -13.59 -1.30
CA SER A 120 3.73 -13.20 -0.20
C SER A 120 4.48 -11.88 -0.41
N SER A 121 4.55 -11.35 -1.64
CA SER A 121 5.60 -10.39 -2.03
C SER A 121 5.71 -9.12 -1.19
N ILE A 122 4.60 -8.58 -0.67
CA ILE A 122 4.62 -7.44 0.27
C ILE A 122 4.55 -7.92 1.73
N ASP A 123 3.72 -8.93 2.01
CA ASP A 123 3.53 -9.48 3.37
C ASP A 123 4.84 -9.99 3.96
N GLU A 124 5.65 -10.71 3.18
CA GLU A 124 6.95 -11.25 3.59
C GLU A 124 7.95 -10.16 3.97
N VAL A 125 7.98 -9.06 3.22
CA VAL A 125 8.93 -7.96 3.46
C VAL A 125 8.53 -7.15 4.70
N ILE A 126 7.23 -7.02 4.98
CA ILE A 126 6.74 -6.47 6.25
C ILE A 126 7.17 -7.37 7.42
N ARG A 127 6.98 -8.69 7.30
CA ARG A 127 7.39 -9.65 8.34
C ARG A 127 8.89 -9.58 8.59
N GLU A 128 9.69 -9.56 7.53
CA GLU A 128 11.15 -9.45 7.61
C GLU A 128 11.58 -8.16 8.31
N ALA A 129 10.98 -7.01 7.96
CA ALA A 129 11.27 -5.71 8.56
C ALA A 129 11.05 -5.72 10.07
N VAL A 130 9.94 -6.31 10.51
CA VAL A 130 9.54 -6.37 11.92
C VAL A 130 10.39 -7.37 12.69
N VAL A 131 10.54 -8.59 12.18
CA VAL A 131 11.12 -9.72 12.93
C VAL A 131 12.65 -9.72 12.89
N LEU A 132 13.25 -9.46 11.72
CA LEU A 132 14.70 -9.58 11.55
C LEU A 132 15.44 -8.27 11.73
N ARG A 133 14.76 -7.13 11.47
CA ARG A 133 15.39 -5.80 11.48
C ARG A 133 14.92 -4.90 12.63
N GLY A 134 13.91 -5.32 13.41
CA GLY A 134 13.38 -4.54 14.53
C GLY A 134 12.78 -3.19 14.10
N VAL A 135 12.37 -3.06 12.84
CA VAL A 135 11.80 -1.82 12.30
C VAL A 135 10.38 -1.67 12.82
N LYS A 136 10.04 -0.47 13.32
CA LYS A 136 8.69 -0.17 13.79
C LYS A 136 7.71 -0.07 12.62
N VAL A 137 6.66 -0.88 12.62
CA VAL A 137 5.63 -0.86 11.58
C VAL A 137 4.29 -0.42 12.14
N HIS A 138 3.70 0.59 11.53
CA HIS A 138 2.29 0.97 11.76
C HIS A 138 1.51 0.77 10.47
N LEU A 139 0.48 -0.06 10.52
CA LEU A 139 -0.40 -0.34 9.38
C LEU A 139 -1.79 0.22 9.65
N LEU A 140 -2.20 1.20 8.85
CA LEU A 140 -3.51 1.83 8.91
C LEU A 140 -4.35 1.36 7.71
N ILE A 141 -5.38 0.56 7.98
CA ILE A 141 -6.25 -0.04 6.97
C ILE A 141 -7.63 0.60 7.06
N SER A 142 -8.30 0.88 5.95
CA SER A 142 -9.69 1.34 5.99
C SER A 142 -10.64 0.22 6.36
N PHE A 143 -11.58 0.49 7.27
CA PHE A 143 -12.67 -0.42 7.57
C PHE A 143 -13.95 0.09 6.93
N TRP A 144 -14.49 -0.69 5.99
CA TRP A 144 -15.63 -0.35 5.16
C TRP A 144 -16.41 -1.61 4.77
N LYS A 145 -17.62 -1.46 4.22
CA LYS A 145 -18.56 -2.58 3.94
C LYS A 145 -17.97 -3.72 3.09
N LYS A 146 -17.00 -3.42 2.21
CA LYS A 146 -16.38 -4.42 1.33
C LYS A 146 -15.01 -4.91 1.83
N THR A 147 -14.57 -4.52 3.03
CA THR A 147 -13.35 -5.07 3.63
C THR A 147 -13.47 -6.59 3.69
N HIS A 148 -12.51 -7.28 3.08
CA HIS A 148 -12.54 -8.74 3.01
C HIS A 148 -12.34 -9.36 4.40
N PRO A 149 -13.15 -10.34 4.85
CA PRO A 149 -13.03 -10.91 6.20
C PRO A 149 -11.64 -11.48 6.52
N LEU A 150 -10.96 -12.08 5.53
CA LEU A 150 -9.60 -12.59 5.70
C LEU A 150 -8.55 -11.52 6.01
N THR A 151 -8.81 -10.24 5.73
CA THR A 151 -7.92 -9.13 6.14
C THR A 151 -7.64 -9.19 7.64
N PHE A 152 -8.67 -9.49 8.46
CA PHE A 152 -8.50 -9.66 9.91
C PHE A 152 -7.58 -10.81 10.27
N ASN A 153 -7.68 -11.94 9.56
CA ASN A 153 -6.83 -13.11 9.79
C ASN A 153 -5.37 -12.82 9.45
N PHE A 154 -5.10 -12.18 8.32
CA PHE A 154 -3.73 -11.83 7.91
C PHE A 154 -3.11 -10.79 8.84
N VAL A 155 -3.85 -9.74 9.19
CA VAL A 155 -3.39 -8.73 10.17
C VAL A 155 -3.14 -9.37 11.54
N THR A 156 -4.00 -10.28 11.99
CA THR A 156 -3.80 -11.01 13.24
C THR A 156 -2.52 -11.86 13.18
N SER A 157 -2.29 -12.56 12.07
CA SER A 157 -1.05 -13.30 11.84
C SER A 157 0.19 -12.40 11.90
N LEU A 158 0.13 -11.22 11.30
CA LEU A 158 1.23 -10.25 11.38
C LEU A 158 1.48 -9.81 12.82
N THR A 159 0.44 -9.32 13.51
CA THR A 159 0.57 -8.81 14.90
C THR A 159 1.00 -9.89 15.89
N SER A 160 0.67 -11.17 15.65
CA SER A 160 1.10 -12.28 16.52
C SER A 160 2.61 -12.52 16.52
N LEU A 161 3.34 -12.07 15.48
CA LEU A 161 4.79 -12.21 15.40
C LEU A 161 5.51 -11.50 16.55
N CYS A 162 4.96 -10.38 17.03
CA CYS A 162 5.57 -9.58 18.09
C CYS A 162 5.17 -9.98 19.51
N MET A 163 4.36 -11.04 19.70
CA MET A 163 3.86 -11.38 21.05
C MET A 163 4.95 -11.86 22.02
N GLN A 164 6.00 -12.50 21.51
CA GLN A 164 7.09 -13.07 22.32
C GLN A 164 8.48 -12.55 21.95
N LEU A 165 8.56 -11.69 20.93
CA LEU A 165 9.84 -11.14 20.46
C LEU A 165 10.13 -9.81 21.14
N HIS A 166 11.25 -9.76 21.85
CA HIS A 166 11.82 -8.50 22.33
C HIS A 166 12.24 -7.65 21.11
N ASN A 167 12.04 -6.33 21.18
CA ASN A 167 12.31 -5.37 20.09
C ASN A 167 11.47 -5.53 18.82
N CYS A 168 10.30 -6.18 18.91
CA CYS A 168 9.33 -6.27 17.83
C CYS A 168 8.24 -5.21 18.01
N SER A 169 8.02 -4.35 17.01
CA SER A 169 7.02 -3.29 17.06
C SER A 169 6.19 -3.28 15.79
N LEU A 170 5.01 -3.89 15.85
CA LEU A 170 4.01 -3.88 14.79
C LEU A 170 2.64 -3.58 15.39
N GLU A 171 2.04 -2.49 14.95
CA GLU A 171 0.69 -2.10 15.33
C GLU A 171 -0.19 -1.96 14.09
N VAL A 172 -1.45 -2.42 14.20
CA VAL A 172 -2.44 -2.28 13.13
C VAL A 172 -3.69 -1.59 13.65
N LYS A 173 -4.13 -0.57 12.94
CA LYS A 173 -5.37 0.16 13.22
C LYS A 173 -6.28 0.17 12.01
N PHE A 174 -7.57 0.16 12.30
CA PHE A 174 -8.63 0.30 11.32
C PHE A 174 -9.17 1.72 11.34
N PHE A 175 -9.09 2.40 10.20
CA PHE A 175 -9.62 3.74 10.01
C PHE A 175 -11.09 3.65 9.56
N SER A 176 -12.00 4.17 10.38
CA SER A 176 -13.43 4.16 10.10
C SER A 176 -14.06 5.48 10.50
N HIS A 177 -14.83 6.07 9.58
CA HIS A 177 -15.76 7.15 9.89
C HIS A 177 -17.09 6.52 10.33
N LYS A 178 -17.80 7.12 11.31
CA LYS A 178 -19.18 6.70 11.59
C LYS A 178 -19.98 6.79 10.29
N GLU A 179 -20.57 5.67 9.88
CA GLU A 179 -21.36 5.58 8.66
C GLU A 179 -22.52 6.59 8.72
N GLN A 180 -22.56 7.53 7.78
CA GLN A 180 -23.81 8.21 7.44
C GLN A 180 -24.58 7.24 6.54
N LYS A 181 -25.84 6.97 6.92
CA LYS A 181 -26.66 5.85 6.40
C LYS A 181 -26.80 5.76 4.88
N ASP A 182 -26.51 6.81 4.12
CA ASP A 182 -26.85 6.86 2.69
C ASP A 182 -25.68 7.02 1.71
N ASN A 183 -24.40 7.06 2.16
CA ASN A 183 -23.28 7.14 1.22
C ASN A 183 -21.98 6.51 1.74
N PHE A 184 -21.70 5.30 1.25
CA PHE A 184 -20.55 4.47 1.63
C PHE A 184 -19.18 5.04 1.24
N GLN A 185 -19.11 6.05 0.36
CA GLN A 185 -17.83 6.66 -0.04
C GLN A 185 -17.48 7.93 0.76
N LEU A 186 -18.44 8.50 1.50
CA LEU A 186 -18.20 9.65 2.36
C LEU A 186 -17.40 9.20 3.59
N GLY A 187 -16.29 9.88 3.87
CA GLY A 187 -15.40 9.53 4.98
C GLY A 187 -14.43 8.35 4.77
N LEU A 188 -14.49 7.61 3.66
CA LEU A 188 -13.55 6.51 3.35
C LEU A 188 -12.13 7.04 3.17
N ASN A 189 -11.16 6.43 3.85
CA ASN A 189 -9.73 6.66 3.63
C ASN A 189 -9.28 5.83 2.41
N HIS A 190 -9.04 6.50 1.28
CA HIS A 190 -8.70 5.88 0.00
C HIS A 190 -7.20 6.08 -0.33
N ASN A 191 -6.38 6.18 0.70
CA ASN A 191 -4.94 6.32 0.57
C ASN A 191 -4.28 4.98 0.24
N LYS A 192 -3.22 5.01 -0.60
CA LYS A 192 -2.29 3.89 -0.81
C LYS A 192 -0.85 4.42 -0.81
N TYR A 193 -0.36 4.74 0.37
CA TYR A 193 0.99 5.27 0.53
C TYR A 193 1.71 4.65 1.72
N MET A 194 3.02 4.76 1.68
CA MET A 194 3.92 4.37 2.75
C MET A 194 4.98 5.46 2.94
N VAL A 195 5.36 5.71 4.18
CA VAL A 195 6.46 6.60 4.56
C VAL A 195 7.38 5.89 5.54
N THR A 196 8.69 6.01 5.29
CA THR A 196 9.76 5.47 6.12
C THR A 196 10.62 6.61 6.65
N ASP A 197 11.73 6.28 7.30
CA ASP A 197 12.71 7.27 7.76
C ASP A 197 13.52 7.92 6.63
N ASN A 198 13.56 7.32 5.43
CA ASN A 198 14.35 7.83 4.31
C ASN A 198 13.60 7.93 2.98
N ALA A 199 12.38 7.38 2.87
CA ALA A 199 11.66 7.34 1.61
C ALA A 199 10.14 7.36 1.77
N VAL A 200 9.47 7.64 0.66
CA VAL A 200 8.02 7.64 0.50
C VAL A 200 7.68 6.84 -0.76
N TYR A 201 6.63 6.04 -0.67
CA TYR A 201 5.94 5.45 -1.82
C TYR A 201 4.48 5.94 -1.82
N ILE A 202 3.99 6.42 -2.97
CA ILE A 202 2.57 6.74 -3.18
C ILE A 202 2.13 6.03 -4.45
N GLY A 203 1.08 5.22 -4.37
CA GLY A 203 0.50 4.53 -5.52
C GLY A 203 -1.02 4.63 -5.56
N ASN A 204 -1.61 3.95 -6.53
CA ASN A 204 -3.07 3.86 -6.72
C ASN A 204 -3.66 2.48 -6.38
N ASN A 205 -2.86 1.42 -6.42
CA ASN A 205 -3.31 0.05 -6.09
C ASN A 205 -3.28 -0.21 -4.57
N ASP A 206 -4.31 -0.89 -4.08
CA ASP A 206 -4.34 -1.36 -2.69
C ASP A 206 -3.35 -2.50 -2.48
N TRP A 207 -3.08 -2.83 -1.21
CA TRP A 207 -2.09 -3.86 -0.89
C TRP A 207 -2.74 -5.24 -0.92
N VAL A 208 -3.30 -5.54 -2.10
CA VAL A 208 -4.02 -6.75 -2.44
C VAL A 208 -3.31 -7.45 -3.60
N GLY A 209 -3.04 -8.75 -3.47
CA GLY A 209 -2.26 -9.47 -4.48
C GLY A 209 -2.90 -9.47 -5.87
N SER A 210 -4.24 -9.43 -5.95
CA SER A 210 -4.96 -9.37 -7.23
C SER A 210 -4.81 -8.02 -7.95
N ASP A 211 -4.69 -6.92 -7.21
CA ASP A 211 -4.54 -5.58 -7.77
C ASP A 211 -3.19 -5.47 -8.49
N PHE A 212 -2.10 -5.95 -7.89
CA PHE A 212 -0.79 -5.96 -8.54
C PHE A 212 -0.67 -6.97 -9.70
N ASP A 213 -1.49 -8.03 -9.70
CA ASP A 213 -1.49 -9.06 -10.75
C ASP A 213 -2.27 -8.61 -11.99
N ARG A 214 -3.30 -7.77 -11.83
CA ARG A 214 -4.28 -7.49 -12.90
C ARG A 214 -4.51 -6.01 -13.18
N ASP A 215 -4.39 -5.14 -12.18
CA ASP A 215 -4.83 -3.77 -12.29
C ASP A 215 -3.66 -2.85 -12.66
N ALA A 216 -3.93 -1.94 -13.60
CA ALA A 216 -2.97 -0.95 -14.05
C ALA A 216 -2.62 0.02 -12.91
N GLY A 217 -1.41 -0.14 -12.38
CA GLY A 217 -0.89 0.64 -11.26
C GLY A 217 0.17 1.63 -11.70
N VAL A 218 0.22 2.78 -11.02
CA VAL A 218 1.32 3.74 -11.11
C VAL A 218 1.71 4.15 -9.69
N GLY A 219 2.97 3.93 -9.36
CA GLY A 219 3.59 4.35 -8.11
C GLY A 219 4.64 5.46 -8.32
N LEU A 220 4.81 6.31 -7.32
CA LEU A 220 5.90 7.27 -7.22
C LEU A 220 6.72 6.97 -5.96
N VAL A 221 8.01 6.74 -6.15
CA VAL A 221 8.98 6.66 -5.06
C VAL A 221 9.75 7.96 -4.98
N MET A 222 9.88 8.50 -3.77
CA MET A 222 10.77 9.62 -3.46
C MET A 222 11.64 9.25 -2.27
N LYS A 223 12.96 9.22 -2.48
CA LYS A 223 13.96 8.95 -1.46
C LYS A 223 14.70 10.24 -1.13
N MET A 224 14.64 10.66 0.13
CA MET A 224 15.38 11.82 0.59
C MET A 224 16.84 11.43 0.79
N LYS A 225 17.77 12.31 0.41
CA LYS A 225 19.18 12.18 0.77
C LYS A 225 19.44 12.97 2.04
N ASP A 226 20.33 12.46 2.87
CA ASP A 226 20.73 13.15 4.09
C ASP A 226 21.25 14.55 3.73
N SER A 227 20.51 15.58 4.14
CA SER A 227 20.94 16.97 3.98
C SER A 227 21.40 17.49 5.33
N LEU A 228 22.66 17.91 5.40
CA LEU A 228 23.23 18.60 6.57
C LEU A 228 22.63 19.98 6.84
N GLN A 229 21.75 20.47 5.95
CA GLN A 229 21.16 21.80 6.06
C GLN A 229 19.70 21.69 6.47
N ASP A 230 19.41 22.27 7.64
CA ASP A 230 18.08 22.37 8.24
C ASP A 230 17.24 23.41 7.48
N ARG A 231 16.72 23.01 6.30
CA ARG A 231 15.92 23.88 5.43
C ARG A 231 14.46 23.43 5.42
N GLY A 232 13.79 23.59 6.55
CA GLY A 232 12.33 23.44 6.66
C GLY A 232 11.81 22.00 6.54
N ALA A 233 10.48 21.87 6.50
CA ALA A 233 9.82 20.57 6.54
C ALA A 233 9.96 19.81 5.19
N THR A 234 10.68 18.68 5.21
CA THR A 234 10.84 17.81 4.03
C THR A 234 9.52 17.16 3.63
N VAL A 235 9.41 16.72 2.36
CA VAL A 235 8.22 15.97 1.89
C VAL A 235 7.95 14.74 2.76
N LEU A 236 9.01 14.06 3.21
CA LEU A 236 8.92 12.93 4.13
C LEU A 236 8.27 13.32 5.46
N GLN A 237 8.70 14.43 6.07
CA GLN A 237 8.12 14.94 7.31
C GLN A 237 6.65 15.34 7.15
N GLN A 238 6.28 15.96 6.02
CA GLN A 238 4.90 16.34 5.74
C GLN A 238 3.98 15.11 5.63
N ILE A 239 4.43 14.07 4.90
CA ILE A 239 3.65 12.84 4.72
C ILE A 239 3.60 12.04 6.02
N LYS A 240 4.70 11.97 6.77
CA LYS A 240 4.72 11.37 8.11
C LYS A 240 3.75 12.09 9.05
N ALA A 241 3.72 13.43 9.05
CA ALA A 241 2.78 14.20 9.86
C ALA A 241 1.32 13.93 9.47
N ALA A 242 1.03 13.80 8.17
CA ALA A 242 -0.29 13.41 7.69
C ALA A 242 -0.70 12.01 8.19
N PHE A 243 0.21 11.03 8.11
CA PHE A 243 0.00 9.69 8.65
C PHE A 243 -0.26 9.74 10.16
N GLU A 244 0.61 10.40 10.93
CA GLU A 244 0.50 10.45 12.39
C GLU A 244 -0.77 11.15 12.87
N ARG A 245 -1.21 12.21 12.17
CA ARG A 245 -2.51 12.85 12.42
C ARG A 245 -3.64 11.85 12.30
N ASP A 246 -3.65 11.06 11.23
CA ASP A 246 -4.71 10.09 10.96
C ASP A 246 -4.64 8.90 11.94
N TRP A 247 -3.42 8.44 12.26
CA TRP A 247 -3.13 7.37 13.22
C TRP A 247 -3.54 7.68 14.66
N ARG A 248 -3.39 8.94 15.08
CA ARG A 248 -3.78 9.42 16.42
C ARG A 248 -5.23 9.93 16.47
N SER A 249 -5.92 9.97 15.33
CA SER A 249 -7.30 10.44 15.28
C SER A 249 -8.26 9.46 15.97
N ARG A 250 -9.41 9.97 16.41
CA ARG A 250 -10.53 9.15 16.93
C ARG A 250 -11.10 8.14 15.93
N TYR A 251 -10.73 8.26 14.64
CA TYR A 251 -11.19 7.40 13.56
C TYR A 251 -10.33 6.14 13.41
N ALA A 252 -9.10 6.14 13.94
CA ALA A 252 -8.20 5.00 13.92
C ALA A 252 -8.39 4.15 15.19
N LYS A 253 -8.96 2.96 15.04
CA LYS A 253 -9.27 2.03 16.14
C LYS A 253 -8.40 0.78 16.09
N ASN A 254 -7.96 0.31 17.25
CA ASN A 254 -7.31 -1.00 17.36
C ASN A 254 -8.33 -2.13 17.16
N LEU A 255 -7.86 -3.30 16.74
CA LEU A 255 -8.65 -4.53 16.84
C LEU A 255 -8.90 -4.83 18.33
N GLN A 256 -10.14 -4.64 18.80
CA GLN A 256 -10.49 -5.07 20.14
C GLN A 256 -10.50 -6.60 20.19
N LYS A 257 -9.66 -7.18 21.06
CA LYS A 257 -9.82 -8.57 21.50
C LYS A 257 -11.10 -8.63 22.34
N SER A 258 -12.04 -9.50 21.98
CA SER A 258 -13.12 -9.87 22.89
C SER A 258 -12.48 -10.41 24.18
N LYS A 259 -12.81 -9.82 25.32
CA LYS A 259 -12.55 -10.46 26.61
C LYS A 259 -13.66 -11.47 26.83
N ASP A 260 -13.51 -12.67 26.28
CA ASP A 260 -14.37 -13.78 26.68
C ASP A 260 -13.78 -14.49 27.89
N GLN A 261 -14.63 -14.60 28.90
CA GLN A 261 -14.39 -15.35 30.13
C GLN A 261 -14.02 -16.80 29.78
N GLN A 262 -13.04 -17.33 30.52
CA GLN A 262 -12.65 -18.73 30.47
C GLN A 262 -13.86 -19.63 30.77
N GLY A 263 -14.49 -20.13 29.72
CA GLY A 263 -15.44 -21.24 29.72
C GLY A 263 -15.04 -22.20 28.60
N LYS A 264 -14.88 -23.48 28.94
CA LYS A 264 -14.30 -24.54 28.12
C LYS A 264 -14.92 -24.64 26.71
N HIS A 265 -14.06 -24.83 25.70
CA HIS A 265 -14.26 -24.96 24.24
C HIS A 265 -14.02 -23.66 23.47
N GLY A 266 -12.78 -23.50 23.01
CA GLY A 266 -12.28 -22.30 22.35
C GLY A 266 -12.81 -22.13 20.93
N HIS A 267 -13.76 -21.22 20.77
CA HIS A 267 -13.88 -20.39 19.58
C HIS A 267 -13.51 -18.96 19.98
N VAL A 268 -12.52 -18.37 19.31
CA VAL A 268 -12.23 -16.94 19.45
C VAL A 268 -13.39 -16.19 18.79
N GLN A 269 -14.36 -15.76 19.59
CA GLN A 269 -15.47 -14.94 19.14
C GLN A 269 -15.08 -13.48 19.29
N TRP A 270 -15.09 -12.75 18.18
CA TRP A 270 -14.73 -11.33 18.14
C TRP A 270 -15.90 -10.50 18.69
N SER A 271 -15.62 -9.31 19.24
CA SER A 271 -16.67 -8.46 19.80
C SER A 271 -17.76 -8.21 18.75
N LYS A 272 -19.00 -8.63 19.02
CA LYS A 272 -20.19 -8.40 18.17
C LYS A 272 -20.39 -6.94 17.75
N SER A 273 -19.81 -5.99 18.50
CA SER A 273 -19.93 -4.56 18.21
C SER A 273 -19.37 -4.09 16.85
N LEU A 274 -18.49 -4.87 16.19
CA LEU A 274 -18.02 -4.58 14.82
C LEU A 274 -18.83 -5.33 13.74
N TRP A 275 -19.61 -6.33 14.13
CA TRP A 275 -20.35 -7.26 13.25
C TRP A 275 -21.83 -6.87 13.08
N ASP A 276 -22.40 -6.03 13.95
CA ASP A 276 -23.82 -5.65 13.90
C ASP A 276 -24.16 -4.58 12.83
N LEU A 277 -23.50 -4.64 11.67
CA LEU A 277 -23.98 -4.00 10.43
C LEU A 277 -24.45 -5.10 9.48
N THR A 278 -25.64 -5.61 9.80
CA THR A 278 -26.58 -6.37 8.95
C THR A 278 -26.21 -6.45 7.46
N GLU A 279 -25.80 -7.61 6.97
CA GLU A 279 -26.70 -8.67 6.47
C GLU A 279 -25.89 -9.85 5.89
N GLU A 280 -26.15 -11.04 6.44
CA GLU A 280 -25.84 -12.33 5.84
C GLU A 280 -26.56 -12.45 4.48
N ASN A 281 -25.94 -13.17 3.53
CA ASN A 281 -26.49 -13.65 2.23
C ASN A 281 -26.21 -12.85 0.94
N ALA A 282 -24.98 -12.38 0.71
CA ALA A 282 -24.57 -11.91 -0.63
C ALA A 282 -23.27 -12.54 -1.19
N TRP A 283 -22.69 -13.55 -0.54
CA TRP A 283 -21.36 -14.06 -0.90
C TRP A 283 -21.32 -15.24 -1.87
N ASN A 284 -22.39 -15.51 -2.63
CA ASN A 284 -22.37 -16.58 -3.65
C ASN A 284 -22.62 -16.12 -5.09
N GLN A 285 -22.76 -14.83 -5.36
CA GLN A 285 -22.80 -14.33 -6.73
C GLN A 285 -22.07 -13.00 -6.79
N SER A 286 -21.18 -12.87 -7.77
CA SER A 286 -20.27 -11.75 -8.01
C SER A 286 -19.14 -11.61 -6.99
N PHE A 287 -18.08 -12.39 -7.18
CA PHE A 287 -16.78 -11.87 -7.60
C PHE A 287 -16.07 -12.97 -8.36
#